data_AF-A0A3B0RMG5-F1
#
_entry.id   AF-A0A3B0RMG5-F1
#
_cell.length_a   1.000
_cell.length_b   1.000
_cell.length_c   1.000
_cell.angle_alpha   90.00
_cell.angle_beta   90.00
_cell.angle_gamma   90.00
#
_symmetry.space_group_name_H-M   'P 1'
#
loop_
_entity.id
_entity.type
_entity.pdbx_description
1 polymer ?
#
loop_
_entity_poly.entity_id
_entity_poly.type
_entity_poly.pdbx_seq_one_letter_code
_entity_poly.pdbx_strand_id
1 'polypeptide(L)' 'MKKEDLFTDEFLKQFSTGAELTDFLKQLQKRGIEKMLEGELDSHLGYDKNKASPNI' A
#
# COMPACT_ATOMS: atom_id res chain seq x y z
N MET A 1 -4.93 14.53 2.65
CA MET A 1 -3.59 14.66 2.06
C MET A 1 -3.76 14.50 0.56
N LYS A 2 -3.27 15.44 -0.26
CA LYS A 2 -3.32 15.25 -1.71
C LYS A 2 -2.28 14.22 -2.13
N LYS A 3 -2.47 13.57 -3.27
CA LYS A 3 -1.49 12.60 -3.80
C LYS A 3 -0.15 13.26 -4.09
N GLU A 4 -0.20 14.54 -4.49
CA GLU A 4 0.98 15.36 -4.73
C GLU A 4 1.81 15.61 -3.45
N ASP A 5 1.20 15.58 -2.26
CA ASP A 5 1.88 15.84 -0.99
C ASP A 5 2.67 14.62 -0.47
N LEU A 6 2.46 13.43 -1.06
CA LEU A 6 3.10 12.18 -0.63
C LEU A 6 4.52 12.00 -1.15
N PHE A 7 4.85 12.63 -2.28
CA PHE A 7 6.16 12.50 -2.93
C PHE A 7 6.82 13.88 -3.03
N THR A 8 7.34 14.36 -1.91
CA THR A 8 8.04 15.65 -1.86
C THR A 8 9.32 15.63 -2.70
N ASP A 9 9.79 16.81 -3.11
CA ASP A 9 11.06 16.95 -3.83
C ASP A 9 12.24 16.37 -3.04
N GLU A 10 12.24 16.52 -1.70
CA GLU A 10 13.27 15.95 -0.83
C GLU A 10 13.26 14.43 -0.81
N PHE A 11 12.09 13.81 -0.88
CA PHE A 11 11.95 12.37 -1.02
C PHE A 11 12.48 11.90 -2.37
N LEU A 12 12.06 12.55 -3.47
CA LEU A 12 12.46 12.16 -4.82
C LEU A 12 13.97 12.33 -5.08
N LYS A 13 14.62 13.30 -4.42
CA LYS A 13 16.08 13.48 -4.50
C LYS A 13 16.90 12.35 -3.86
N GLN A 14 16.27 11.44 -3.12
CA GLN A 14 16.96 10.27 -2.53
C GLN A 14 17.34 9.22 -3.58
N PHE A 15 16.66 9.21 -4.74
CA PHE A 15 16.98 8.30 -5.84
C PHE A 15 18.16 8.85 -6.66
N SER A 16 19.25 8.10 -6.69
CA SER A 16 20.47 8.47 -7.43
C SER A 16 20.41 8.06 -8.90
N THR A 17 19.56 7.08 -9.24
CA THR A 17 19.39 6.59 -10.62
C THR A 17 17.94 6.33 -10.97
N GLY A 18 17.62 6.33 -12.27
CA GLY A 18 16.29 5.94 -12.76
C GLY A 18 15.95 4.47 -12.46
N ALA A 19 16.94 3.60 -12.31
CA ALA A 19 16.74 2.20 -11.93
C ALA A 19 16.23 2.07 -10.48
N GLU A 20 16.85 2.81 -9.54
CA GLU A 20 16.42 2.84 -8.14
C GLU A 20 14.97 3.34 -8.00
N LEU A 21 14.61 4.42 -8.70
CA LEU A 21 13.24 4.91 -8.73
C LEU A 21 12.28 3.86 -9.29
N THR A 22 12.66 3.22 -10.40
CA THR A 22 11.82 2.19 -11.05
C THR A 22 11.57 1.01 -10.12
N ASP A 23 12.60 0.53 -9.42
CA ASP A 23 12.46 -0.59 -8.50
C ASP A 23 11.65 -0.22 -7.25
N PHE A 24 11.77 1.01 -6.75
CA PHE A 24 10.88 1.51 -5.70
C PHE A 24 9.41 1.50 -6.14
N LEU A 25 9.11 2.02 -7.35
CA LEU A 25 7.74 2.07 -7.86
C LEU A 25 7.13 0.66 -8.02
N LYS A 26 7.91 -0.33 -8.47
CA LYS A 26 7.47 -1.73 -8.52
C LYS A 26 7.10 -2.27 -7.13
N GLN A 27 7.92 -1.99 -6.11
CA GLN A 27 7.63 -2.41 -4.75
C GLN A 27 6.38 -1.73 -4.19
N LEU A 28 6.23 -0.42 -4.45
CA LEU A 28 5.04 0.34 -4.04
C LEU A 28 3.78 -0.21 -4.71
N GLN A 29 3.83 -0.50 -6.01
CA GLN A 29 2.72 -1.10 -6.75
C GLN A 29 2.34 -2.47 -6.17
N LYS A 30 3.33 -3.35 -5.93
CA LYS A 30 3.09 -4.66 -5.32
C LYS A 30 2.35 -4.53 -3.99
N ARG A 31 2.84 -3.67 -3.09
CA ARG A 31 2.21 -3.44 -1.78
C ARG A 31 0.81 -2.85 -1.92
N GLY A 32 0.60 -1.94 -2.88
CA GLY A 32 -0.71 -1.39 -3.19
C GLY A 32 -1.72 -2.47 -3.58
N ILE A 33 -1.32 -3.38 -4.48
CA ILE A 33 -2.14 -4.52 -4.90
C ILE A 33 -2.45 -5.44 -3.72
N GLU A 34 -1.45 -5.80 -2.91
CA GLU A 34 -1.65 -6.63 -1.71
C GLU A 34 -2.68 -6.01 -0.75
N LYS A 35 -2.64 -4.69 -0.54
CA LYS A 35 -3.62 -4.00 0.32
C LYS A 35 -5.01 -3.89 -0.28
N MET A 36 -5.12 -3.75 -1.60
CA MET A 36 -6.42 -3.84 -2.27
C MET A 36 -7.05 -5.22 -2.08
N LEU A 37 -6.26 -6.28 -2.28
CA LEU A 37 -6.71 -7.66 -2.08
C LEU A 37 -7.07 -7.95 -0.61
N GLU A 38 -6.31 -7.44 0.35
CA GLU A 38 -6.67 -7.53 1.78
C GLU A 38 -7.98 -6.81 2.08
N GLY A 39 -8.19 -5.60 1.56
CA GLY A 39 -9.44 -4.86 1.73
C GLY A 39 -10.63 -5.54 1.08
N GLU A 40 -10.45 -6.19 -0.07
CA GLU A 40 -11.47 -7.03 -0.70
C GLU A 40 -11.81 -8.25 0.18
N LEU A 41 -10.81 -8.92 0.76
CA LEU A 41 -11.00 -10.02 1.71
C LEU A 41 -11.76 -9.58 2.98
N ASP A 42 -11.38 -8.45 3.58
CA ASP A 42 -12.03 -7.91 4.76
C ASP A 42 -13.49 -7.49 4.47
N SER A 43 -13.75 -6.91 3.29
CA SER A 43 -15.10 -6.57 2.83
C SER A 43 -15.96 -7.80 2.52
N HIS A 44 -15.35 -8.88 2.04
CA HIS A 44 -16.07 -10.12 1.71
C HIS A 44 -16.37 -10.97 2.96
N LEU A 45 -15.52 -10.90 3.99
CA LEU A 45 -15.69 -11.64 5.24
C LEU A 45 -16.58 -10.90 6.26
N GLY A 46 -16.84 -9.60 6.06
CA GLY A 46 -17.75 -8.80 6.90
C GLY A 46 -17.20 -8.44 8.28
N TYR A 47 -15.95 -8.82 8.60
CA TYR A 47 -15.27 -8.53 9.86
C TYR A 47 -13.78 -8.31 9.61
N ASP A 48 -13.16 -7.36 10.31
CA ASP A 48 -11.70 -7.16 10.33
C ASP A 48 -10.99 -8.48 10.70
N LYS A 49 -9.85 -8.74 10.06
CA LYS A 49 -8.98 -9.93 10.17
C LYS A 49 -8.53 -10.35 11.60
N ASN A 50 -9.03 -9.73 12.67
CA ASN A 50 -8.75 -10.04 14.06
C ASN A 50 -9.94 -9.90 15.03
N LYS A 51 -11.19 -9.78 14.55
CA LYS A 51 -12.35 -9.91 15.46
C LYS A 51 -12.68 -11.38 15.62
N ALA A 52 -12.50 -11.91 16.85
CA ALA A 52 -12.98 -13.23 17.19
C ALA A 52 -14.46 -13.33 16.81
N SER A 53 -14.81 -14.35 16.02
CA SER A 53 -16.19 -14.67 15.69
C SER A 53 -16.97 -14.72 17.01
N PRO A 54 -18.15 -14.06 17.11
CA PRO A 54 -19.01 -14.27 18.26
C PRO A 54 -19.39 -15.75 18.22
N ASN A 55 -18.85 -16.54 19.16
CA ASN A 55 -19.34 -17.88 19.41
C ASN A 55 -20.82 -17.74 19.79
N ILE A 56 -21.70 -18.25 18.93
CA ILE A 56 -23.11 -18.50 19.23
C ILE A 56 -23.19 -19.87 19.90
#